data_AF-A0A1X7SVT6-F1
#
_entry.id   AF-A0A1X7SVT6-F1
#
_cell.length_a   1.000
_cell.length_b   1.000
_cell.length_c   1.000
_cell.angle_alpha   90.00
_cell.angle_beta   90.00
_cell.angle_gamma   90.00
#
_symmetry.space_group_name_H-M   'P 1'
#
loop_
_entity.id
_entity.type
_entity.pdbx_description
1 polymer ?
#
loop_
_entity_poly.entity_id
_entity_poly.type
_entity_poly.pdbx_seq_one_letter_code
_entity_poly.pdbx_strand_id
1 'polypeptide(L)'
;MLCTCKYKDTVECERTVVWTVRGGYWVSTFRCAAPSSQYLELLEKILSSDQAAANTPSTAGTGPSGRVPMRRKTRGQDTLALETLKGKGSIVESVDLSKSEIRRQKKEKRRREWEEFNQTKPGAGYEDPEEVSAISKAKSEMGDYKLKTSSDYVVSDQQRMSTEKKRRELLICRNN
;
A
#
# COMPACT_ATOMS: atom_id res chain seq x y z
N MET A 1 23.88 -53.59 22.80
CA MET A 1 24.50 -52.78 21.72
C MET A 1 24.41 -51.33 22.16
N LEU A 2 25.48 -50.78 22.74
CA LEU A 2 25.49 -49.44 23.31
C LEU A 2 25.58 -48.41 22.18
N CYS A 3 24.57 -47.55 22.07
CA CYS A 3 24.45 -46.52 21.05
C CYS A 3 25.51 -45.43 21.27
N THR A 4 26.53 -45.39 20.42
CA THR A 4 27.60 -44.38 20.44
C THR A 4 27.17 -43.11 19.72
N CYS A 5 26.24 -42.34 20.28
CA CYS A 5 26.03 -40.96 19.85
C CYS A 5 26.93 -40.02 20.67
N LYS A 6 28.25 -40.22 20.61
CA LYS A 6 29.24 -39.36 21.28
C LYS A 6 29.56 -38.18 20.36
N TYR A 7 28.79 -37.10 20.50
CA TYR A 7 29.07 -35.74 19.99
C TYR A 7 29.17 -35.59 18.45
N LYS A 8 28.22 -34.87 17.85
CA LYS A 8 28.32 -34.43 16.44
C LYS A 8 29.25 -33.22 16.36
N ASP A 9 30.00 -33.11 15.27
CA ASP A 9 30.94 -32.02 15.07
C ASP A 9 30.21 -30.67 14.96
N THR A 10 30.81 -29.61 15.49
CA THR A 10 30.21 -28.27 15.59
C THR A 10 29.94 -27.61 14.23
N VAL A 11 30.58 -28.12 13.17
CA VAL A 11 30.48 -27.63 11.79
C VAL A 11 29.53 -28.48 10.94
N GLU A 12 29.15 -29.68 11.42
CA GLU A 12 28.27 -30.58 10.69
C GLU A 12 26.78 -30.20 10.88
N CYS A 13 26.17 -29.70 9.82
CA CYS A 13 24.74 -29.38 9.80
C CYS A 13 23.95 -30.51 9.14
N GLU A 14 23.25 -31.31 9.94
CA GLU A 14 22.31 -32.30 9.41
C GLU A 14 21.00 -31.64 8.96
N ARG A 15 20.65 -31.90 7.70
CA ARG A 15 19.36 -31.51 7.13
C ARG A 15 18.34 -32.60 7.37
N THR A 16 17.28 -32.28 8.11
CA THR A 16 16.12 -33.17 8.22
C THR A 16 15.04 -32.67 7.26
N VAL A 17 14.63 -33.52 6.32
CA VAL A 17 13.57 -33.22 5.36
C VAL A 17 12.37 -34.11 5.64
N VAL A 18 11.22 -33.50 5.90
CA VAL A 18 9.95 -34.19 6.11
C VAL A 18 9.09 -33.96 4.88
N TRP A 19 8.66 -35.05 4.28
CA TRP A 19 7.83 -35.07 3.08
C TRP A 19 6.38 -35.35 3.46
N THR A 20 5.44 -34.67 2.82
CA THR A 20 4.02 -35.02 2.95
C THR A 20 3.67 -36.15 1.99
N VAL A 21 2.91 -37.14 2.46
CA VAL A 21 2.59 -38.35 1.67
C VAL A 21 1.61 -38.05 0.53
N ARG A 22 0.68 -37.11 0.73
CA ARG A 22 -0.38 -36.77 -0.24
C ARG A 22 -0.35 -35.32 -0.75
N GLY A 23 0.44 -34.45 -0.12
CA GLY A 23 0.37 -33.00 -0.35
C GLY A 23 1.41 -32.43 -1.32
N GLY A 24 2.45 -33.18 -1.71
CA GLY A 24 3.54 -32.64 -2.53
C GLY A 24 4.40 -31.56 -1.84
N TYR A 25 4.09 -31.22 -0.60
CA TYR A 25 4.86 -30.28 0.21
C TYR A 25 5.98 -31.01 0.95
N TRP A 26 7.07 -30.29 1.22
CA TRP A 26 8.15 -30.73 2.09
C TRP A 26 8.59 -29.58 2.99
N VAL A 27 8.97 -29.92 4.22
CA VAL A 27 9.57 -28.99 5.17
C VAL A 27 10.98 -29.49 5.45
N SER A 28 11.94 -28.57 5.50
CA SER A 28 13.30 -28.89 5.87
C SER A 28 13.73 -28.05 7.04
N THR A 29 14.40 -28.68 7.98
CA THR A 29 15.03 -28.03 9.11
C THR A 29 16.48 -28.49 9.19
N PHE A 30 17.31 -27.68 9.86
CA PHE A 30 18.70 -28.01 10.13
C PHE A 30 18.93 -27.92 11.63
N ARG A 31 19.75 -28.81 12.18
CA ARG A 31 20.22 -28.65 13.56
C ARG A 31 21.29 -27.57 13.60
N CYS A 32 21.08 -26.56 14.43
CA CYS A 32 22.05 -25.51 14.71
C CYS A 32 22.65 -25.74 16.09
N ALA A 33 23.97 -25.60 16.23
CA ALA A 33 24.62 -25.56 17.54
C ALA A 33 24.08 -24.41 18.38
N ALA A 34 23.98 -24.63 19.69
CA ALA A 34 23.62 -23.59 20.65
C ALA A 34 24.64 -22.44 20.55
N PRO A 35 24.19 -21.16 20.59
CA PRO A 35 25.10 -20.03 20.61
C PRO A 35 26.00 -20.07 21.84
N SER A 36 27.21 -19.51 21.73
CA SER A 36 28.12 -19.41 22.88
C SER A 36 27.57 -18.45 23.94
N SER A 37 28.00 -18.61 25.20
CA SER A 37 27.59 -17.70 26.30
C SER A 37 27.99 -16.24 26.01
N GLN A 38 29.20 -16.03 25.48
CA GLN A 38 29.69 -14.71 25.09
C GLN A 38 28.80 -14.02 24.05
N TYR A 39 28.23 -14.80 23.12
CA TYR A 39 27.30 -14.28 22.13
C TYR A 39 25.99 -13.82 22.79
N LEU A 40 25.45 -14.60 23.73
CA LEU A 40 24.21 -14.27 24.44
C LEU A 40 24.36 -13.02 25.29
N GLU A 41 25.47 -12.88 26.02
CA GLU A 41 25.78 -11.68 26.81
C GLU A 41 25.87 -10.42 25.93
N LEU A 42 26.48 -10.54 24.75
CA LEU A 42 26.59 -9.43 23.81
C LEU A 42 25.23 -9.04 23.24
N LEU A 43 24.39 -10.02 22.92
CA LEU A 43 23.04 -9.79 22.42
C LEU A 43 22.17 -9.09 23.48
N GLU A 44 22.24 -9.52 24.73
CA GLU A 44 21.50 -8.91 25.85
C GLU A 44 21.87 -7.44 26.05
N LYS A 45 23.17 -7.11 25.99
CA LYS A 45 23.65 -5.73 26.06
C LYS A 45 23.08 -4.88 24.92
N ILE A 46 23.04 -5.42 23.71
CA ILE A 46 22.51 -4.73 22.52
C ILE A 46 21.02 -4.47 22.67
N LEU A 47 20.22 -5.47 23.04
CA LEU A 47 18.77 -5.32 23.22
C LEU A 47 18.44 -4.33 24.35
N SER A 48 19.20 -4.38 25.45
CA SER A 48 19.05 -3.43 26.55
C SER A 48 19.35 -1.99 26.12
N SER A 49 20.38 -1.79 25.26
CA SER A 49 20.72 -0.47 24.72
C SER A 49 19.63 0.09 23.80
N ASP A 50 18.95 -0.76 23.02
CA ASP A 50 17.82 -0.33 22.17
C ASP A 50 16.61 0.11 23.00
N GLN A 51 16.30 -0.61 24.07
CA GLN A 51 15.21 -0.23 24.98
C GLN A 51 15.50 1.10 25.68
N ALA A 52 16.76 1.32 26.09
CA ALA A 52 17.17 2.59 26.68
C ALA A 52 17.07 3.74 25.66
N ALA A 53 17.49 3.54 24.41
CA ALA A 53 17.35 4.53 23.34
C ALA A 53 15.88 4.85 23.00
N ALA A 54 15.01 3.83 22.95
CA ALA A 54 13.59 4.00 22.69
C ALA A 54 12.87 4.80 23.80
N ASN A 55 13.33 4.68 25.04
CA ASN A 55 12.76 5.39 26.19
C ASN A 55 13.26 6.83 26.33
N THR A 56 14.26 7.27 25.56
CA THR A 56 14.64 8.68 25.50
C THR A 56 13.66 9.44 24.60
N PRO A 57 12.95 10.47 25.09
CA PRO A 57 12.08 11.27 24.26
C PRO A 57 12.92 12.01 23.22
N SER A 58 12.77 11.67 21.96
CA SER A 58 13.36 12.41 20.85
C SER A 58 12.72 13.79 20.80
N THR A 59 13.49 14.82 21.19
CA THR A 59 13.12 16.22 20.99
C THR A 59 13.37 16.57 19.53
N ALA A 60 12.54 16.03 18.64
CA ALA A 60 12.63 16.28 17.20
C ALA A 60 11.23 16.68 16.70
N GLY A 61 11.04 17.98 16.52
CA GLY A 61 10.08 18.59 15.60
C GLY A 61 8.60 18.26 15.81
N THR A 62 7.89 19.14 16.51
CA THR A 62 6.43 19.25 16.46
C THR A 62 6.00 19.68 15.04
N GLY A 63 5.81 18.70 14.15
CA GLY A 63 4.97 18.85 12.96
C GLY A 63 3.54 18.42 13.30
N PRO A 64 2.49 19.11 12.82
CA PRO A 64 1.12 18.79 13.18
C PRO A 64 0.68 17.52 12.42
N SER A 65 0.94 16.34 12.99
CA SER A 65 0.33 15.08 12.53
C SER A 65 -1.09 14.96 13.09
N GLY A 66 -2.01 15.77 12.56
CA GLY A 66 -3.44 15.57 12.74
C GLY A 66 -3.92 14.39 11.91
N ARG A 67 -3.85 13.16 12.45
CA ARG A 67 -4.56 12.01 11.88
C ARG A 67 -6.04 12.12 12.23
N VAL A 68 -6.82 12.76 11.37
CA VAL A 68 -8.28 12.60 11.37
C VAL A 68 -8.62 11.25 10.73
N PRO A 69 -9.37 10.35 11.40
CA PRO A 69 -9.81 9.11 10.77
C PRO A 69 -10.88 9.41 9.72
N MET A 70 -10.49 9.31 8.44
CA MET A 70 -11.37 9.44 7.29
C MET A 70 -12.29 8.21 7.21
N ARG A 71 -13.47 8.30 7.84
CA ARG A 71 -14.51 7.28 7.73
C ARG A 71 -15.19 7.40 6.37
N ARG A 72 -14.76 6.51 5.48
CA ARG A 72 -15.26 6.26 4.11
C ARG A 72 -16.80 6.15 4.11
N LYS A 73 -17.50 7.16 3.60
CA LYS A 73 -18.94 7.07 3.28
C LYS A 73 -19.06 6.29 1.98
N THR A 74 -19.40 5.01 2.09
CA THR A 74 -19.77 4.18 0.93
C THR A 74 -21.04 4.76 0.32
N ARG A 75 -20.92 5.30 -0.88
CA ARG A 75 -22.01 5.79 -1.71
C ARG A 75 -22.71 4.57 -2.32
N GLY A 76 -23.56 3.94 -1.51
CA GLY A 76 -24.40 2.82 -1.91
C GLY A 76 -25.59 3.31 -2.72
N GLN A 77 -25.48 3.14 -4.04
CA GLN A 77 -26.55 2.86 -5.01
C GLN A 77 -27.97 3.27 -4.60
N ASP A 78 -28.38 4.46 -5.02
CA ASP A 78 -29.80 4.74 -5.23
C ASP A 78 -30.25 3.91 -6.44
N THR A 79 -30.78 2.72 -6.19
CA THR A 79 -31.60 2.02 -7.17
C THR A 79 -32.86 2.86 -7.37
N LEU A 80 -32.87 3.67 -8.43
CA LEU A 80 -34.07 4.32 -8.94
C LEU A 80 -35.07 3.22 -9.29
N ALA A 81 -35.99 2.95 -8.37
CA ALA A 81 -37.15 2.11 -8.59
C ALA A 81 -37.97 2.74 -9.72
N LEU A 82 -37.93 2.13 -10.89
CA LEU A 82 -38.84 2.41 -11.99
C LEU A 82 -40.23 1.92 -11.57
N GLU A 83 -40.98 2.75 -10.86
CA GLU A 83 -42.39 2.50 -10.63
C GLU A 83 -43.12 2.52 -11.97
N THR A 84 -43.65 1.37 -12.36
CA THR A 84 -44.58 1.23 -13.47
C THR A 84 -45.90 1.88 -13.05
N LEU A 85 -46.03 3.17 -13.31
CA LEU A 85 -47.30 3.90 -13.24
C LEU A 85 -48.17 3.43 -14.42
N LYS A 86 -48.97 2.41 -14.15
CA LYS A 86 -50.04 1.95 -15.02
C LYS A 86 -51.09 3.06 -15.12
N GLY A 87 -51.23 3.61 -16.32
CA GLY A 87 -51.97 4.83 -16.60
C GLY A 87 -53.43 4.82 -16.16
N LYS A 88 -53.89 6.01 -15.76
CA LYS A 88 -55.27 6.46 -15.93
C LYS A 88 -55.22 7.67 -16.86
N GLY A 89 -55.91 7.53 -17.99
CA GLY A 89 -55.79 8.41 -19.14
C GLY A 89 -56.17 9.86 -18.84
N SER A 90 -55.34 10.77 -19.32
CA SER A 90 -55.85 12.01 -19.90
C SER A 90 -55.90 11.79 -21.41
N ILE A 91 -57.05 12.10 -21.99
CA ILE A 91 -57.28 12.08 -23.42
C ILE A 91 -56.45 13.23 -24.00
N VAL A 92 -55.25 12.93 -24.47
CA VAL A 92 -54.49 13.85 -25.32
C VAL A 92 -54.65 13.26 -26.70
N GLU A 93 -55.36 13.98 -27.58
CA GLU A 93 -55.47 13.64 -29.00
C GLU A 93 -54.09 13.27 -29.55
N SER A 94 -53.88 11.97 -29.75
CA SER A 94 -52.70 11.46 -30.42
C SER A 94 -52.88 11.74 -31.89
N VAL A 95 -52.32 12.85 -32.36
CA VAL A 95 -52.00 13.00 -33.77
C VAL A 95 -51.11 11.79 -34.10
N ASP A 96 -51.59 10.86 -34.91
CA ASP A 96 -50.84 9.70 -35.38
C ASP A 96 -49.70 10.18 -36.30
N LEU A 97 -48.65 10.69 -35.68
CA LEU A 97 -47.45 11.12 -36.35
C LEU A 97 -46.76 9.88 -36.91
N SER A 98 -46.36 9.96 -38.18
CA SER A 98 -45.66 8.87 -38.86
C SER A 98 -44.44 8.38 -38.04
N LYS A 99 -44.07 7.10 -38.16
CA LYS A 99 -42.84 6.56 -37.52
C LYS A 99 -41.60 7.39 -37.86
N SER A 100 -41.59 8.06 -39.01
CA SER A 100 -40.57 9.03 -39.44
C SER A 100 -40.58 10.31 -38.61
N GLU A 101 -41.73 10.91 -38.32
CA GLU A 101 -41.86 12.09 -37.46
C GLU A 101 -41.31 11.83 -36.06
N ILE A 102 -41.67 10.70 -35.45
CA ILE A 102 -41.21 10.32 -34.11
C ILE A 102 -39.68 10.18 -34.09
N ARG A 103 -39.08 9.60 -35.14
CA ARG A 103 -37.62 9.49 -35.28
C ARG A 103 -36.98 10.87 -35.44
N ARG A 104 -37.61 11.78 -36.21
CA ARG A 104 -37.14 13.17 -36.40
C ARG A 104 -37.14 13.94 -35.07
N GLN A 105 -38.23 13.86 -34.32
CA GLN A 105 -38.37 14.49 -33.00
C GLN A 105 -37.36 13.95 -31.99
N LYS A 106 -37.09 12.64 -31.96
CA LYS A 106 -36.06 12.06 -31.08
C LYS A 106 -34.65 12.56 -31.41
N LYS A 107 -34.32 12.72 -32.70
CA LYS A 107 -33.02 13.28 -33.12
C LYS A 107 -32.89 14.74 -32.70
N GLU A 108 -33.95 15.51 -32.86
CA GLU A 108 -33.98 16.92 -32.49
C GLU A 108 -33.91 17.12 -30.97
N LYS A 109 -34.63 16.31 -30.18
CA LYS A 109 -34.55 16.32 -28.72
C LYS A 109 -33.11 16.05 -28.25
N ARG A 110 -32.48 15.00 -28.80
CA ARG A 110 -31.09 14.67 -28.47
C ARG A 110 -30.12 15.77 -28.88
N ARG A 111 -30.31 16.40 -30.04
CA ARG A 111 -29.47 17.52 -30.49
C ARG A 111 -29.57 18.69 -29.50
N ARG A 112 -30.78 19.02 -29.05
CA ARG A 112 -31.00 20.07 -28.05
C ARG A 112 -30.36 19.74 -26.71
N GLU A 113 -30.56 18.52 -26.20
CA GLU A 113 -29.92 18.03 -24.97
C GLU A 113 -28.39 18.07 -25.09
N TRP A 114 -27.85 17.78 -26.27
CA TRP A 114 -26.42 17.81 -26.55
C TRP A 114 -25.85 19.23 -26.63
N GLU A 115 -26.60 20.17 -27.23
CA GLU A 115 -26.26 21.58 -27.26
C GLU A 115 -26.27 22.19 -25.85
N GLU A 116 -27.30 21.89 -25.06
CA GLU A 116 -27.41 22.32 -23.65
C GLU A 116 -26.26 21.76 -22.81
N PHE A 117 -25.95 20.46 -22.95
CA PHE A 117 -24.83 19.83 -22.24
C PHE A 117 -23.48 20.46 -22.60
N ASN A 118 -23.24 20.75 -23.89
CA ASN A 118 -21.97 21.36 -24.32
C ASN A 118 -21.84 22.82 -23.89
N GLN A 119 -22.95 23.55 -23.70
CA GLN A 119 -22.91 24.89 -23.12
C GLN A 119 -22.45 24.87 -21.66
N THR A 120 -22.67 23.77 -20.94
CA THR A 120 -22.18 23.56 -19.58
C THR A 120 -20.69 23.22 -19.52
N LYS A 121 -20.01 23.04 -20.66
CA LYS A 121 -18.59 22.73 -20.69
C LYS A 121 -17.80 23.91 -20.09
N PRO A 122 -16.98 23.68 -19.05
CA PRO A 122 -16.15 24.74 -18.49
C PRO A 122 -15.17 25.27 -19.55
N GLY A 123 -14.80 26.55 -19.44
CA GLY A 123 -13.92 27.22 -20.38
C GLY A 123 -12.56 26.54 -20.50
N ALA A 124 -11.85 26.75 -21.61
CA ALA A 124 -10.59 26.05 -21.92
C ALA A 124 -9.44 26.28 -20.91
N GLY A 125 -9.55 27.27 -20.02
CA GLY A 125 -8.59 27.56 -18.96
C GLY A 125 -9.10 27.26 -17.55
N TYR A 126 -10.22 26.56 -17.39
CA TYR A 126 -10.68 26.13 -16.07
C TYR A 126 -9.89 24.89 -15.63
N GLU A 127 -9.01 25.08 -14.66
CA GLU A 127 -8.31 24.01 -13.96
C GLU A 127 -9.03 23.74 -12.64
N ASP A 128 -9.17 22.46 -12.27
CA ASP A 128 -9.74 22.08 -10.99
C ASP A 128 -8.76 22.46 -9.85
N PRO A 129 -9.20 23.26 -8.84
CA PRO A 129 -8.33 23.64 -7.74
C PRO A 129 -7.75 22.44 -6.98
N GLU A 130 -8.45 21.30 -6.93
CA GLU A 130 -7.93 20.09 -6.29
C GLU A 130 -6.73 19.53 -7.08
N GLU A 131 -6.83 19.47 -8.41
CA GLU A 131 -5.75 18.98 -9.26
C GLU A 131 -4.53 19.90 -9.20
N VAL A 132 -4.73 21.22 -9.24
CA VAL A 132 -3.63 22.20 -9.09
C VAL A 132 -2.95 22.04 -7.73
N SER A 133 -3.72 21.85 -6.66
CA SER A 133 -3.17 21.63 -5.32
C SER A 133 -2.40 20.31 -5.23
N ALA A 134 -2.90 19.24 -5.85
CA ALA A 134 -2.26 17.94 -5.87
C ALA A 134 -0.95 17.97 -6.66
N ILE A 135 -0.91 18.65 -7.81
CA ILE A 135 0.30 18.85 -8.61
C ILE A 135 1.32 19.68 -7.83
N SER A 136 0.88 20.77 -7.18
CA SER A 136 1.75 21.62 -6.36
C SER A 136 2.37 20.82 -5.20
N LYS A 137 1.54 20.04 -4.50
CA LYS A 137 2.00 19.16 -3.42
C LYS A 137 2.96 18.09 -3.92
N ALA A 138 2.66 17.45 -5.04
CA ALA A 138 3.56 16.47 -5.63
C ALA A 138 4.91 17.11 -6.00
N LYS A 139 4.91 18.31 -6.59
CA LYS A 139 6.15 19.02 -6.92
C LYS A 139 6.97 19.42 -5.69
N SER A 140 6.33 19.79 -4.59
CA SER A 140 7.04 20.16 -3.35
C SER A 140 7.51 18.95 -2.54
N GLU A 141 6.75 17.84 -2.59
CA GLU A 141 7.05 16.61 -1.84
C GLU A 141 7.87 15.59 -2.66
N MET A 142 8.02 15.81 -3.98
CA MET A 142 8.95 15.06 -4.83
C MET A 142 10.38 15.39 -4.38
N GLY A 143 10.84 14.62 -3.39
CA GLY A 143 12.16 14.77 -2.80
C GLY A 143 13.29 14.56 -3.79
N ASP A 144 14.46 15.06 -3.42
CA ASP A 144 15.68 14.94 -4.21
C ASP A 144 16.34 13.57 -4.01
N TYR A 145 15.86 12.56 -4.75
CA TYR A 145 16.44 11.23 -4.74
C TYR A 145 17.70 11.20 -5.61
N LYS A 146 18.83 11.57 -5.02
CA LYS A 146 20.15 11.41 -5.65
C LYS A 146 20.39 9.94 -6.01
N LEU A 147 20.74 9.68 -7.26
CA LEU A 147 21.12 8.34 -7.71
C LEU A 147 22.42 7.93 -7.02
N LYS A 148 22.55 6.67 -6.59
CA LYS A 148 23.79 6.15 -5.97
C LYS A 148 25.03 6.29 -6.85
N THR A 149 24.84 6.40 -8.17
CA THR A 149 25.89 6.58 -9.18
C THR A 149 26.23 8.04 -9.44
N SER A 150 25.40 9.00 -8.99
CA SER A 150 25.67 10.42 -9.18
C SER A 150 26.81 10.89 -8.28
N SER A 151 27.59 11.86 -8.76
CA SER A 151 28.67 12.50 -7.98
C SER A 151 28.18 13.17 -6.70
N ASP A 152 26.92 13.59 -6.71
CA ASP A 152 26.31 14.40 -5.64
C ASP A 152 25.68 13.53 -4.55
N TYR A 153 25.74 12.19 -4.69
CA TYR A 153 25.22 11.27 -3.69
C TYR A 153 26.20 11.10 -2.52
N VAL A 154 25.84 11.67 -1.37
CA VAL A 154 26.58 11.50 -0.12
C VAL A 154 25.68 10.85 0.93
N VAL A 155 26.08 9.67 1.40
CA VAL A 155 25.37 8.97 2.49
C VAL A 155 25.66 9.69 3.80
N SER A 156 24.62 10.06 4.54
CA SER A 156 24.74 10.63 5.89
C SER A 156 25.37 9.63 6.86
N ASP A 157 26.12 10.11 7.85
CA ASP A 157 26.86 9.23 8.77
C ASP A 157 25.97 8.25 9.54
N GLN A 158 24.73 8.66 9.83
CA GLN A 158 23.73 7.80 10.47
C GLN A 158 23.26 6.65 9.56
N GLN A 159 23.16 6.89 8.25
CA GLN A 159 22.76 5.87 7.26
C GLN A 159 23.94 5.04 6.76
N ARG A 160 25.19 5.49 6.96
CA ARG A 160 26.37 4.69 6.60
C ARG A 160 26.39 3.38 7.38
N MET A 161 26.55 2.29 6.65
CA MET A 161 26.73 0.96 7.23
C MET A 161 28.18 0.82 7.69
N SER A 162 28.39 0.87 9.01
CA SER A 162 29.68 0.54 9.63
C SER A 162 29.79 -0.96 9.90
N THR A 163 31.02 -1.42 10.11
CA THR A 163 31.32 -2.79 10.52
C THR A 163 30.58 -3.17 11.81
N GLU A 164 30.51 -2.24 12.76
CA GLU A 164 29.79 -2.43 14.03
C GLU A 164 28.28 -2.58 13.82
N LYS A 165 27.66 -1.73 12.99
CA LYS A 165 26.23 -1.84 12.64
C LYS A 165 25.93 -3.19 11.99
N LYS A 166 26.79 -3.66 11.08
CA LYS A 166 26.60 -4.97 10.44
C LYS A 166 26.83 -6.14 11.40
N ARG A 167 27.82 -6.04 12.30
CA ARG A 167 28.04 -7.03 13.36
C ARG A 167 26.82 -7.14 14.27
N ARG A 168 26.23 -6.00 14.65
CA ARG A 168 24.99 -5.94 15.44
C ARG A 168 23.84 -6.65 14.73
N GLU A 169 23.64 -6.37 13.45
CA GLU A 169 22.60 -7.00 12.63
C GLU A 169 22.76 -8.52 12.58
N LEU A 170 23.99 -9.02 12.38
CA LEU A 170 24.27 -10.46 12.38
C LEU A 170 23.93 -11.14 13.71
N LEU A 171 24.19 -10.47 14.84
CA LEU A 171 23.82 -10.97 16.17
C LEU A 171 22.31 -11.07 16.34
N ILE A 172 21.54 -10.13 15.79
CA ILE A 172 20.08 -10.17 15.87
C ILE A 172 19.52 -11.26 14.94
N CYS A 173 20.02 -11.36 13.71
CA CYS A 173 19.54 -12.32 12.71
C CYS A 173 19.72 -13.78 13.10
N ARG A 174 20.77 -14.13 13.87
CA ARG A 174 21.00 -15.51 14.30
C ARG A 174 20.08 -15.94 15.45
N ASN A 175 19.43 -15.00 16.15
CA ASN A 175 18.52 -15.30 17.26
C ASN A 175 17.03 -15.40 16.83
N ASN A 176 16.65 -14.81 15.69
CA ASN A 176 15.30 -14.92 15.13
C ASN A 176 15.17 -16.13 14.20
#